data_AF-A0AAE7GVT0-F1
#
_entry.id   AF-A0AAE7GVT0-F1
#
_cell.length_a   1.000
_cell.length_b   1.000
_cell.length_c   1.000
_cell.angle_alpha   90.00
_cell.angle_beta   90.00
_cell.angle_gamma   90.00
#
_symmetry.space_group_name_H-M   'P 1'
#
loop_
_entity.id
_entity.type
_entity.pdbx_description
1 polymer ?
#
loop_
_entity_poly.entity_id
_entity_poly.type
_entity_poly.pdbx_seq_one_letter_code
_entity_poly.pdbx_strand_id
1 'polypeptide(L)'
;MNKTLSLVDVLQRSLAQNKEDITPLLGYLSTTKEELKVQMERSSTRSDAEKIAHYLRKMGSNDIASLFRSGEGVEYEEIVCDVGEKLKVKGVNKNMSVELNEEFIIQHLFSDALKKMSDEERSALMRSMNLSEKDQGAILAGTLMASQVMLNQFGGFAVYRMSVILANMLARSLMGNGLNFAANAALVRGVGAFLGPIGWIASGAWLAVEIAGPAFRKTVPAIVHIAMLRQNVLKRLTISVVGDGSVGKDALFKSVFGVDTGNINPIAGSTSDTKVYDLGHTGTIKLINFPGFHDVRSEVNDLVNDNIKHTDLFLLVVDVNRGVSGHDVQTLEKLKAEGKPVLVCLNKVDMLRPNDKDRMVHVAKTRLQNPYVIETAFDPDPRLSQDGPIGTQVVFDWVVNQLEAQGKETAHLKAEQK
;
A
#
# COMPACT_ATOMS: atom_id res chain seq x y z
N MET A 1 -4.12 5.25 -18.71
CA MET A 1 -5.16 4.23 -18.44
C MET A 1 -4.85 3.61 -17.11
N ASN A 2 -5.65 3.89 -16.07
CA ASN A 2 -5.54 3.15 -14.81
C ASN A 2 -5.90 1.69 -15.12
N LYS A 3 -4.93 0.79 -14.97
CA LYS A 3 -5.17 -0.65 -15.05
C LYS A 3 -6.07 -1.00 -13.87
N THR A 4 -7.32 -1.32 -14.12
CA THR A 4 -8.21 -1.94 -13.13
C THR A 4 -7.56 -3.24 -12.67
N LEU A 5 -7.33 -3.36 -11.36
CA LEU A 5 -6.68 -4.55 -10.81
C LEU A 5 -7.71 -5.68 -10.77
N SER A 6 -7.41 -6.85 -11.33
CA SER A 6 -8.29 -7.99 -11.12
C SER A 6 -8.26 -8.42 -9.65
N LEU A 7 -9.26 -9.19 -9.20
CA LEU A 7 -9.25 -9.80 -7.86
C LEU A 7 -7.96 -10.59 -7.60
N VAL A 8 -7.49 -11.34 -8.62
CA VAL A 8 -6.24 -12.10 -8.54
C VAL A 8 -5.03 -11.18 -8.40
N ASP A 9 -4.99 -10.06 -9.13
CA ASP A 9 -3.89 -9.09 -9.00
C ASP A 9 -3.86 -8.48 -7.59
N VAL A 10 -5.01 -8.14 -7.01
CA VAL A 10 -5.10 -7.62 -5.64
C VAL A 10 -4.57 -8.65 -4.65
N LEU A 11 -5.05 -9.89 -4.72
CA LEU A 11 -4.65 -10.97 -3.82
C LEU A 11 -3.16 -11.32 -3.97
N GLN A 12 -2.66 -11.44 -5.21
CA GLN A 12 -1.25 -11.73 -5.47
C GLN A 12 -0.36 -10.65 -4.88
N ARG A 13 -0.68 -9.37 -5.12
CA ARG A 13 0.08 -8.23 -4.60
C ARG A 13 0.07 -8.19 -3.08
N SER A 14 -1.08 -8.44 -2.47
CA SER A 14 -1.19 -8.52 -1.02
C SER A 14 -0.39 -9.70 -0.43
N LEU A 15 -0.41 -10.88 -1.07
CA LEU A 15 0.38 -12.05 -0.64
C LEU A 15 1.89 -11.83 -0.74
N ALA A 16 2.35 -11.22 -1.82
CA ALA A 16 3.76 -10.94 -2.05
C ALA A 16 4.33 -9.96 -1.00
N GLN A 17 3.47 -9.06 -0.50
CA GLN A 17 3.88 -8.02 0.43
C GLN A 17 3.79 -8.46 1.90
N ASN A 18 2.61 -8.94 2.33
CA ASN A 18 2.42 -9.41 3.70
C ASN A 18 1.32 -10.48 3.73
N LYS A 19 1.71 -11.73 3.93
CA LYS A 19 0.76 -12.86 4.04
C LYS A 19 -0.23 -12.69 5.21
N GLU A 20 0.14 -11.96 6.26
CA GLU A 20 -0.74 -11.73 7.42
C GLU A 20 -1.99 -10.92 7.04
N ASP A 21 -1.87 -10.03 6.06
CA ASP A 21 -2.97 -9.16 5.59
C ASP A 21 -4.14 -9.97 5.00
N ILE A 22 -3.88 -11.21 4.54
CA ILE A 22 -4.88 -12.11 3.93
C ILE A 22 -5.45 -13.12 4.94
N THR A 23 -4.77 -13.34 6.07
CA THR A 23 -5.23 -14.28 7.11
C THR A 23 -6.68 -14.04 7.58
N PRO A 24 -7.15 -12.79 7.76
CA PRO A 24 -8.54 -12.51 8.13
C PRO A 24 -9.53 -12.91 7.03
N LEU A 25 -9.18 -12.66 5.76
CA LEU A 25 -9.97 -13.10 4.62
C LEU A 25 -10.17 -14.61 4.66
N LEU A 26 -9.09 -15.38 4.87
CA LEU A 26 -9.17 -16.84 5.07
C LEU A 26 -10.01 -17.22 6.30
N GLY A 27 -9.97 -16.39 7.36
CA GLY A 27 -10.78 -16.53 8.56
C GLY A 27 -12.28 -16.44 8.28
N TYR A 28 -12.72 -15.47 7.49
CA TYR A 28 -14.14 -15.34 7.09
C TYR A 28 -14.60 -16.55 6.27
N LEU A 29 -13.71 -17.06 5.42
CA LEU A 29 -13.93 -18.19 4.53
C LEU A 29 -14.01 -19.55 5.27
N SER A 30 -13.52 -19.60 6.53
CA SER A 30 -13.76 -20.54 7.66
C SER A 30 -13.87 -22.07 7.48
N THR A 31 -13.98 -22.66 6.30
CA THR A 31 -14.12 -24.12 6.14
C THR A 31 -12.80 -24.84 5.82
N THR A 32 -11.72 -24.11 5.53
CA THR A 32 -10.49 -24.68 4.94
C THR A 32 -9.20 -24.08 5.52
N LYS A 33 -9.24 -23.56 6.75
CA LYS A 33 -8.12 -22.82 7.36
C LYS A 33 -6.82 -23.64 7.39
N GLU A 34 -6.89 -24.95 7.58
CA GLU A 34 -5.73 -25.85 7.48
C GLU A 34 -5.34 -26.16 6.02
N GLU A 35 -6.29 -26.46 5.13
CA GLU A 35 -6.02 -26.87 3.74
C GLU A 35 -5.40 -25.75 2.89
N LEU A 36 -5.89 -24.50 3.05
CA LEU A 36 -5.36 -23.34 2.34
C LEU A 36 -3.98 -22.93 2.87
N LYS A 37 -3.77 -22.94 4.20
CA LYS A 37 -2.47 -22.59 4.80
C LYS A 37 -1.36 -23.55 4.38
N VAL A 38 -1.61 -24.86 4.40
CA VAL A 38 -0.62 -25.89 4.03
C VAL A 38 -0.23 -25.79 2.55
N GLN A 39 -1.14 -25.36 1.67
CA GLN A 39 -0.84 -25.17 0.25
C GLN A 39 -0.09 -23.86 -0.03
N MET A 40 -0.39 -22.78 0.70
CA MET A 40 0.25 -21.47 0.54
C MET A 40 1.72 -21.39 1.02
N GLU A 41 2.17 -22.37 1.81
CA GLU A 41 3.57 -22.50 2.20
C GLU A 41 4.45 -23.12 1.11
N ARG A 42 3.85 -23.77 0.09
CA ARG A 42 4.55 -24.58 -0.92
C ARG A 42 4.43 -24.06 -2.35
N SER A 43 3.73 -22.95 -2.59
CA SER A 43 3.29 -22.52 -3.93
C SER A 43 3.66 -21.06 -4.26
N SER A 44 3.60 -20.69 -5.54
CA SER A 44 3.84 -19.32 -5.98
C SER A 44 2.69 -18.39 -5.59
N THR A 45 2.99 -17.12 -5.33
CA THR A 45 2.03 -16.08 -4.88
C THR A 45 0.80 -15.98 -5.79
N ARG A 46 0.98 -16.19 -7.09
CA ARG A 46 -0.10 -16.15 -8.08
C ARG A 46 -1.06 -17.35 -7.99
N SER A 47 -0.52 -18.57 -7.82
CA SER A 47 -1.34 -19.78 -7.70
C SER A 47 -2.24 -19.72 -6.47
N ASP A 48 -1.70 -19.21 -5.35
CA ASP A 48 -2.47 -18.99 -4.13
C ASP A 48 -3.58 -17.95 -4.32
N ALA A 49 -3.28 -16.84 -4.99
CA ALA A 49 -4.26 -15.82 -5.32
C ALA A 49 -5.41 -16.35 -6.20
N GLU A 50 -5.09 -17.17 -7.21
CA GLU A 50 -6.07 -17.81 -8.09
C GLU A 50 -6.99 -18.78 -7.31
N LYS A 51 -6.44 -19.55 -6.36
CA LYS A 51 -7.21 -20.44 -5.49
C LYS A 51 -8.16 -19.67 -4.57
N ILE A 52 -7.68 -18.60 -3.93
CA ILE A 52 -8.51 -17.77 -3.05
C ILE A 52 -9.63 -17.12 -3.87
N ALA A 53 -9.32 -16.57 -5.05
CA ALA A 53 -10.30 -15.98 -5.95
C ALA A 53 -11.36 -17.02 -6.39
N HIS A 54 -10.92 -18.22 -6.81
CA HIS A 54 -11.83 -19.31 -7.17
C HIS A 54 -12.74 -19.70 -6.02
N TYR A 55 -12.21 -19.80 -4.80
CA TYR A 55 -13.01 -20.15 -3.63
C TYR A 55 -14.04 -19.07 -3.28
N LEU A 56 -13.65 -17.79 -3.36
CA LEU A 56 -14.58 -16.67 -3.18
C LEU A 56 -15.73 -16.73 -4.18
N ARG A 57 -15.43 -16.99 -5.46
CA ARG A 57 -16.42 -17.15 -6.53
C ARG A 57 -17.34 -18.34 -6.30
N LYS A 58 -16.79 -19.48 -5.86
CA LYS A 58 -17.54 -20.69 -5.53
C LYS A 58 -18.45 -20.49 -4.31
N MET A 59 -17.97 -19.78 -3.29
CA MET A 59 -18.80 -19.39 -2.15
C MET A 59 -19.92 -18.45 -2.58
N GLY A 60 -19.63 -17.39 -3.34
CA GLY A 60 -20.66 -16.55 -3.93
C GLY A 60 -21.69 -17.37 -4.71
N SER A 61 -21.25 -18.36 -5.48
CA SER A 61 -22.16 -19.26 -6.18
C SER A 61 -23.01 -20.14 -5.25
N ASN A 62 -22.48 -20.71 -4.19
CA ASN A 62 -23.25 -21.59 -3.30
C ASN A 62 -24.15 -20.81 -2.32
N ASP A 63 -23.63 -19.68 -1.80
CA ASP A 63 -24.24 -18.83 -0.78
C ASP A 63 -25.19 -17.77 -1.39
N ILE A 64 -24.94 -17.30 -2.62
CA ILE A 64 -25.73 -16.28 -3.33
C ILE A 64 -26.45 -16.87 -4.56
N ALA A 65 -25.83 -17.76 -5.36
CA ALA A 65 -26.50 -18.30 -6.55
C ALA A 65 -27.60 -19.33 -6.26
N SER A 66 -27.66 -19.91 -5.05
CA SER A 66 -28.85 -20.65 -4.60
C SER A 66 -30.10 -19.75 -4.47
N LEU A 67 -29.91 -18.43 -4.34
CA LEU A 67 -30.98 -17.42 -4.36
C LEU A 67 -31.22 -16.79 -5.75
N PHE A 68 -30.27 -16.86 -6.70
CA PHE A 68 -30.36 -16.09 -7.96
C PHE A 68 -30.04 -16.76 -9.32
N ARG A 69 -29.67 -18.06 -9.41
CA ARG A 69 -29.61 -18.99 -10.60
C ARG A 69 -28.24 -19.68 -10.81
N SER A 70 -28.35 -20.96 -11.20
CA SER A 70 -27.47 -21.92 -11.89
C SER A 70 -25.93 -21.77 -11.87
N GLY A 71 -25.30 -22.52 -10.96
CA GLY A 71 -24.40 -23.65 -11.31
C GLY A 71 -23.00 -23.37 -11.86
N GLU A 72 -22.73 -22.20 -12.43
CA GLU A 72 -21.39 -21.79 -12.84
C GLU A 72 -20.95 -20.60 -11.98
N GLY A 73 -19.72 -20.64 -11.49
CA GLY A 73 -19.21 -19.72 -10.48
C GLY A 73 -19.47 -18.25 -10.85
N VAL A 74 -19.92 -17.47 -9.87
CA VAL A 74 -20.27 -16.07 -10.03
C VAL A 74 -19.01 -15.22 -10.10
N GLU A 75 -18.93 -14.29 -11.04
CA GLU A 75 -17.81 -13.36 -11.13
C GLU A 75 -17.78 -12.40 -9.93
N TYR A 76 -16.59 -11.93 -9.56
CA TYR A 76 -16.43 -11.10 -8.36
C TYR A 76 -17.27 -9.80 -8.42
N GLU A 77 -17.36 -9.20 -9.59
CA GLU A 77 -18.18 -8.00 -9.84
C GLU A 77 -19.66 -8.22 -9.53
N GLU A 78 -20.18 -9.39 -9.89
CA GLU A 78 -21.57 -9.75 -9.64
C GLU A 78 -21.81 -10.00 -8.14
N ILE A 79 -20.87 -10.65 -7.46
CA ILE A 79 -20.91 -10.80 -5.99
C ILE A 79 -20.96 -9.43 -5.28
N VAL A 80 -20.17 -8.46 -5.77
CA VAL A 80 -20.17 -7.10 -5.22
C VAL A 80 -21.51 -6.41 -5.47
N CYS A 81 -22.08 -6.53 -6.68
CA CYS A 81 -23.38 -5.96 -7.01
C CYS A 81 -24.50 -6.55 -6.13
N ASP A 82 -24.56 -7.87 -6.00
CA ASP A 82 -25.59 -8.58 -5.23
C ASP A 82 -25.56 -8.16 -3.74
N VAL A 83 -24.35 -7.97 -3.19
CA VAL A 83 -24.19 -7.46 -1.83
C VAL A 83 -24.65 -6.01 -1.71
N GLY A 84 -24.32 -5.16 -2.69
CA GLY A 84 -24.80 -3.78 -2.72
C GLY A 84 -26.33 -3.67 -2.79
N GLU A 85 -26.97 -4.49 -3.62
CA GLU A 85 -28.44 -4.55 -3.73
C GLU A 85 -29.08 -5.02 -2.41
N LYS A 86 -28.52 -6.05 -1.77
CA LYS A 86 -29.03 -6.56 -0.49
C LYS A 86 -28.94 -5.53 0.64
N LEU A 87 -27.82 -4.80 0.68
CA LEU A 87 -27.59 -3.69 1.61
C LEU A 87 -28.36 -2.42 1.21
N LYS A 88 -29.06 -2.42 0.06
CA LYS A 88 -29.80 -1.26 -0.48
C LYS A 88 -28.92 -0.02 -0.67
N VAL A 89 -27.67 -0.25 -1.08
CA VAL A 89 -26.70 0.80 -1.37
C VAL A 89 -27.10 1.52 -2.65
N LYS A 90 -27.25 2.85 -2.57
CA LYS A 90 -27.52 3.67 -3.75
C LYS A 90 -26.25 3.81 -4.59
N GLY A 91 -26.37 3.61 -5.90
CA GLY A 91 -25.28 3.81 -6.86
C GLY A 91 -24.59 2.52 -7.32
N VAL A 92 -24.72 1.42 -6.60
CA VAL A 92 -24.17 0.12 -7.02
C VAL A 92 -24.91 -0.41 -8.25
N ASN A 93 -24.18 -0.73 -9.31
CA ASN A 93 -24.73 -1.34 -10.53
C ASN A 93 -23.66 -2.03 -11.38
N LYS A 94 -24.09 -2.95 -12.26
CA LYS A 94 -23.23 -3.74 -13.16
C LYS A 94 -22.53 -2.93 -14.27
N ASN A 95 -22.89 -1.66 -14.48
CA ASN A 95 -22.25 -0.80 -15.49
C ASN A 95 -21.08 0.02 -14.91
N MET A 96 -20.90 0.00 -13.58
CA MET A 96 -19.83 0.69 -12.89
C MET A 96 -18.68 -0.27 -12.59
N SER A 97 -17.45 0.26 -12.57
CA SER A 97 -16.29 -0.52 -12.18
C SER A 97 -16.45 -1.09 -10.77
N VAL A 98 -15.95 -2.31 -10.57
CA VAL A 98 -15.92 -3.01 -9.28
C VAL A 98 -15.41 -2.11 -8.15
N GLU A 99 -14.38 -1.32 -8.40
CA GLU A 99 -13.79 -0.37 -7.45
C GLU A 99 -14.81 0.64 -6.92
N LEU A 100 -15.62 1.21 -7.81
CA LEU A 100 -16.64 2.20 -7.43
C LEU A 100 -17.79 1.54 -6.68
N ASN A 101 -18.17 0.32 -7.06
CA ASN A 101 -19.18 -0.44 -6.34
C ASN A 101 -18.71 -0.82 -4.93
N GLU A 102 -17.46 -1.27 -4.77
CA GLU A 102 -16.80 -1.48 -3.48
C GLU A 102 -16.79 -0.19 -2.64
N GLU A 103 -16.44 0.95 -3.24
CA GLU A 103 -16.42 2.26 -2.58
C GLU A 103 -17.78 2.66 -2.02
N PHE A 104 -18.87 2.51 -2.80
CA PHE A 104 -20.21 2.80 -2.30
C PHE A 104 -20.63 1.89 -1.14
N ILE A 105 -20.27 0.60 -1.17
CA ILE A 105 -20.55 -0.33 -0.08
C ILE A 105 -19.80 0.10 1.19
N ILE A 106 -18.51 0.42 1.07
CA ILE A 106 -17.69 0.90 2.20
C ILE A 106 -18.27 2.18 2.79
N GLN A 107 -18.62 3.17 1.97
CA GLN A 107 -19.21 4.42 2.43
C GLN A 107 -20.55 4.21 3.14
N HIS A 108 -21.40 3.33 2.60
CA HIS A 108 -22.70 3.02 3.19
C HIS A 108 -22.54 2.34 4.55
N LEU A 109 -21.74 1.26 4.61
CA LEU A 109 -21.47 0.53 5.85
C LEU A 109 -20.81 1.42 6.90
N PHE A 110 -19.87 2.28 6.50
CA PHE A 110 -19.23 3.22 7.41
C PHE A 110 -20.23 4.26 7.92
N SER A 111 -21.05 4.85 7.04
CA SER A 111 -22.09 5.80 7.44
C SER A 111 -23.09 5.19 8.42
N ASP A 112 -23.50 3.94 8.22
CA ASP A 112 -24.47 3.28 9.07
C ASP A 112 -23.85 2.83 10.40
N ALA A 113 -22.58 2.43 10.40
CA ALA A 113 -21.81 2.24 11.62
C ALA A 113 -21.73 3.55 12.41
N LEU A 114 -21.40 4.68 11.78
CA LEU A 114 -21.33 5.99 12.44
C LEU A 114 -22.67 6.40 13.05
N LYS A 115 -23.81 6.19 12.37
CA LYS A 115 -25.15 6.52 12.88
C LYS A 115 -25.51 5.81 14.17
N LYS A 116 -24.92 4.63 14.39
CA LYS A 116 -25.22 3.76 15.54
C LYS A 116 -24.20 3.90 16.67
N MET A 117 -23.12 4.68 16.48
CA MET A 117 -22.15 5.00 17.54
C MET A 117 -22.69 6.08 18.48
N SER A 118 -22.29 6.05 19.75
CA SER A 118 -22.50 7.18 20.67
C SER A 118 -21.73 8.42 20.20
N ASP A 119 -22.12 9.60 20.68
CA ASP A 119 -21.41 10.84 20.34
C ASP A 119 -19.96 10.83 20.85
N GLU A 120 -19.69 10.16 21.98
CA GLU A 120 -18.31 9.96 22.44
C GLU A 120 -17.54 9.05 21.48
N GLU A 121 -18.08 7.89 21.13
CA GLU A 121 -17.46 6.92 20.23
C GLU A 121 -17.17 7.54 18.84
N ARG A 122 -18.15 8.28 18.30
CA ARG A 122 -18.02 8.95 16.99
C ARG A 122 -16.95 10.04 17.04
N SER A 123 -16.97 10.89 18.06
CA SER A 123 -15.98 11.96 18.21
C SER A 123 -14.56 11.41 18.32
N ALA A 124 -14.43 10.30 19.01
CA ALA A 124 -13.15 9.70 19.27
C ALA A 124 -12.61 8.99 18.00
N LEU A 125 -13.47 8.27 17.27
CA LEU A 125 -13.15 7.76 15.93
C LEU A 125 -12.68 8.88 14.98
N MET A 126 -13.38 10.02 14.94
CA MET A 126 -13.01 11.15 14.09
C MET A 126 -11.65 11.76 14.45
N ARG A 127 -11.28 11.79 15.74
CA ARG A 127 -9.93 12.20 16.17
C ARG A 127 -8.86 11.26 15.65
N SER A 128 -9.10 9.94 15.66
CA SER A 128 -8.13 8.99 15.10
C SER A 128 -7.94 9.13 13.58
N MET A 129 -8.90 9.73 12.89
CA MET A 129 -8.79 10.05 11.45
C MET A 129 -8.03 11.35 11.16
N ASN A 130 -7.35 11.95 12.16
CA ASN A 130 -6.52 13.16 12.02
C ASN A 130 -7.25 14.31 11.28
N LEU A 131 -8.52 14.50 11.62
CA LEU A 131 -9.41 15.49 11.03
C LEU A 131 -9.21 16.87 11.66
N SER A 132 -9.32 17.94 10.88
CA SER A 132 -9.42 19.30 11.43
C SER A 132 -10.68 19.45 12.28
N GLU A 133 -10.60 20.15 13.41
CA GLU A 133 -11.74 20.36 14.34
C GLU A 133 -12.99 20.92 13.63
N LYS A 134 -12.79 21.75 12.60
CA LYS A 134 -13.87 22.32 11.79
C LYS A 134 -14.61 21.27 10.95
N ASP A 135 -13.88 20.30 10.40
CA ASP A 135 -14.45 19.20 9.61
C ASP A 135 -15.10 18.14 10.50
N GLN A 136 -14.53 17.92 11.70
CA GLN A 136 -15.14 17.07 12.72
C GLN A 136 -16.55 17.55 13.08
N GLY A 137 -16.73 18.86 13.31
CA GLY A 137 -18.04 19.43 13.64
C GLY A 137 -19.10 19.21 12.55
N ALA A 138 -18.73 19.40 11.28
CA ALA A 138 -19.65 19.18 10.15
C ALA A 138 -20.05 17.71 9.98
N ILE A 139 -19.09 16.80 10.20
CA ILE A 139 -19.28 15.35 10.10
C ILE A 139 -20.11 14.79 11.27
N LEU A 140 -19.79 15.20 12.49
CA LEU A 140 -20.52 14.79 13.70
C LEU A 140 -21.98 15.29 13.68
N ALA A 141 -22.22 16.46 13.08
CA ALA A 141 -23.56 17.03 12.91
C ALA A 141 -24.43 16.34 11.84
N GLY A 142 -23.90 15.35 11.09
CA GLY A 142 -24.68 14.57 10.11
C GLY A 142 -25.24 15.37 8.93
N THR A 143 -24.70 16.57 8.68
CA THR A 143 -25.16 17.46 7.61
C THR A 143 -24.78 16.93 6.22
N LEU A 144 -25.47 17.33 5.15
CA LEU A 144 -25.07 17.01 3.77
C LEU A 144 -23.65 17.52 3.43
N MET A 145 -23.14 18.48 4.19
CA MET A 145 -21.75 18.90 4.13
C MET A 145 -20.79 17.85 4.69
N ALA A 146 -21.21 16.92 5.56
CA ALA A 146 -20.38 15.82 6.06
C ALA A 146 -19.90 14.90 4.93
N SER A 147 -20.81 14.49 4.04
CA SER A 147 -20.48 13.62 2.91
C SER A 147 -19.66 14.37 1.86
N GLN A 148 -19.96 15.65 1.59
CA GLN A 148 -19.16 16.46 0.69
C GLN A 148 -17.79 16.85 1.25
N VAL A 149 -17.66 17.13 2.55
CA VAL A 149 -16.36 17.38 3.22
C VAL A 149 -15.55 16.09 3.28
N MET A 150 -16.19 14.94 3.57
CA MET A 150 -15.56 13.62 3.46
C MET A 150 -15.06 13.33 2.04
N LEU A 151 -15.76 13.76 0.99
CA LEU A 151 -15.33 13.55 -0.40
C LEU A 151 -14.29 14.59 -0.86
N ASN A 152 -14.44 15.85 -0.46
CA ASN A 152 -13.64 16.99 -0.96
C ASN A 152 -12.33 17.21 -0.20
N GLN A 153 -12.27 16.95 1.12
CA GLN A 153 -11.03 17.10 1.90
C GLN A 153 -10.16 15.84 1.93
N PHE A 154 -10.72 14.66 1.67
CA PHE A 154 -9.99 13.41 1.86
C PHE A 154 -9.58 12.66 0.59
N GLY A 155 -9.99 13.10 -0.60
CA GLY A 155 -9.68 12.40 -1.84
C GLY A 155 -9.91 10.88 -1.73
N GLY A 156 -9.14 10.07 -2.47
CA GLY A 156 -9.25 8.62 -2.38
C GLY A 156 -8.66 8.00 -1.10
N PHE A 157 -8.08 8.78 -0.18
CA PHE A 157 -7.52 8.28 1.08
C PHE A 157 -8.57 8.08 2.18
N ALA A 158 -9.71 8.78 2.11
CA ALA A 158 -10.86 8.51 3.00
C ALA A 158 -11.35 7.08 2.88
N VAL A 159 -11.53 6.60 1.64
CA VAL A 159 -12.01 5.23 1.37
C VAL A 159 -11.08 4.22 2.01
N TYR A 160 -9.77 4.33 1.79
CA TYR A 160 -8.78 3.46 2.42
C TYR A 160 -8.93 3.41 3.94
N ARG A 161 -9.02 4.58 4.61
CA ARG A 161 -9.17 4.64 6.06
C ARG A 161 -10.49 4.03 6.54
N MET A 162 -11.60 4.31 5.87
CA MET A 162 -12.90 3.71 6.17
C MET A 162 -12.85 2.20 6.01
N SER A 163 -12.26 1.69 4.93
CA SER A 163 -12.09 0.27 4.68
C SER A 163 -11.25 -0.41 5.77
N VAL A 164 -10.14 0.20 6.21
CA VAL A 164 -9.31 -0.33 7.30
C VAL A 164 -10.08 -0.38 8.63
N ILE A 165 -10.81 0.68 8.96
CA ILE A 165 -11.64 0.74 10.18
C ILE A 165 -12.71 -0.34 10.14
N LEU A 166 -13.49 -0.41 9.06
CA LEU A 166 -14.53 -1.41 8.88
C LEU A 166 -13.98 -2.84 8.90
N ALA A 167 -12.91 -3.11 8.17
CA ALA A 167 -12.28 -4.44 8.15
C ALA A 167 -11.80 -4.85 9.55
N ASN A 168 -11.21 -3.92 10.32
CA ASN A 168 -10.78 -4.19 11.69
C ASN A 168 -11.96 -4.43 12.64
N MET A 169 -13.06 -3.68 12.50
CA MET A 169 -14.29 -3.90 13.25
C MET A 169 -14.87 -5.30 12.97
N LEU A 170 -14.94 -5.68 11.69
CA LEU A 170 -15.46 -6.98 11.28
C LEU A 170 -14.58 -8.14 11.74
N ALA A 171 -13.25 -8.00 11.65
CA ALA A 171 -12.30 -8.99 12.14
C ALA A 171 -12.46 -9.23 13.64
N ARG A 172 -12.52 -8.16 14.45
CA ARG A 172 -12.72 -8.28 15.90
C ARG A 172 -14.04 -8.95 16.24
N SER A 173 -15.12 -8.52 15.59
CA SER A 173 -16.45 -9.06 15.86
C SER A 173 -16.60 -10.53 15.50
N LEU A 174 -15.94 -11.00 14.44
CA LEU A 174 -16.11 -12.37 13.94
C LEU A 174 -15.04 -13.33 14.46
N MET A 175 -13.83 -12.83 14.73
CA MET A 175 -12.66 -13.65 15.07
C MET A 175 -12.15 -13.43 16.49
N GLY A 176 -12.74 -12.49 17.25
CA GLY A 176 -12.37 -12.18 18.65
C GLY A 176 -11.07 -11.38 18.80
N ASN A 177 -10.22 -11.37 17.76
CA ASN A 177 -8.96 -10.61 17.71
C ASN A 177 -9.02 -9.56 16.60
N GLY A 178 -8.36 -8.42 16.83
CA GLY A 178 -8.21 -7.38 15.80
C GLY A 178 -7.24 -7.77 14.71
N LEU A 179 -7.24 -6.98 13.63
CA LEU A 179 -6.28 -7.13 12.56
C LEU A 179 -4.87 -6.75 13.05
N ASN A 180 -3.92 -7.68 12.94
CA ASN A 180 -2.50 -7.40 13.07
C ASN A 180 -1.97 -6.93 11.71
N PHE A 181 -2.39 -5.74 11.28
CA PHE A 181 -1.99 -5.19 9.99
C PHE A 181 -0.64 -4.47 10.12
N ALA A 182 0.29 -4.73 9.20
CA ALA A 182 1.57 -4.02 9.16
C ALA A 182 1.41 -2.57 8.68
N ALA A 183 0.33 -2.25 7.94
CA ALA A 183 0.04 -0.86 7.62
C ALA A 183 -0.63 -0.17 8.82
N ASN A 184 0.00 0.89 9.29
CA ASN A 184 -0.57 1.81 10.26
C ASN A 184 -0.98 1.20 11.61
N ALA A 185 0.01 0.65 12.32
CA ALA A 185 -0.13 0.32 13.74
C ALA A 185 -0.59 1.52 14.59
N ALA A 186 -0.43 2.77 14.15
CA ALA A 186 -0.92 3.96 14.84
C ALA A 186 -2.42 4.21 14.64
N LEU A 187 -2.98 4.02 13.43
CA LEU A 187 -4.44 4.00 13.21
C LEU A 187 -5.07 2.81 13.95
N VAL A 188 -4.46 1.64 13.88
CA VAL A 188 -4.97 0.44 14.57
C VAL A 188 -4.86 0.57 16.10
N ARG A 189 -3.80 1.22 16.63
CA ARG A 189 -3.66 1.56 18.06
C ARG A 189 -4.60 2.69 18.50
N GLY A 190 -4.77 3.73 17.70
CA GLY A 190 -5.69 4.84 17.97
C GLY A 190 -7.15 4.41 17.95
N VAL A 191 -7.52 3.54 17.00
CA VAL A 191 -8.82 2.83 16.99
C VAL A 191 -8.92 1.84 18.16
N GLY A 192 -7.79 1.24 18.57
CA GLY A 192 -7.68 0.37 19.74
C GLY A 192 -8.05 1.03 21.08
N ALA A 193 -7.90 2.36 21.20
CA ALA A 193 -8.27 3.11 22.39
C ALA A 193 -9.79 3.33 22.55
N PHE A 194 -10.59 3.12 21.49
CA PHE A 194 -12.06 3.21 21.54
C PHE A 194 -12.74 1.88 21.87
N LEU A 195 -11.94 0.87 22.20
CA LEU A 195 -12.38 -0.48 22.54
C LEU A 195 -12.21 -0.71 24.05
N GLY A 196 -12.74 0.24 24.84
CA GLY A 196 -13.01 0.05 26.26
C GLY A 196 -14.24 -0.82 26.50
N PRO A 197 -14.58 -1.15 27.77
CA PRO A 197 -15.52 -2.22 28.14
C PRO A 197 -17.02 -1.99 27.84
N ILE A 198 -17.39 -1.00 27.01
CA ILE A 198 -18.78 -0.65 26.71
C ILE A 198 -18.79 -0.31 25.22
N GLY A 199 -19.50 -0.96 24.30
CA GLY A 199 -20.36 -2.14 24.30
C GLY A 199 -20.69 -2.43 22.81
N TRP A 200 -21.68 -3.25 22.50
CA TRP A 200 -22.41 -3.35 21.22
C TRP A 200 -21.70 -3.58 19.85
N ILE A 201 -20.55 -2.96 19.51
CA ILE A 201 -19.81 -3.22 18.24
C ILE A 201 -19.09 -4.57 18.27
N ALA A 202 -18.57 -4.99 19.43
CA ALA A 202 -17.83 -6.24 19.57
C ALA A 202 -18.69 -7.51 19.36
N SER A 203 -20.02 -7.41 19.45
CA SER A 203 -20.92 -8.56 19.38
C SER A 203 -21.40 -8.90 17.97
N GLY A 204 -21.07 -8.08 16.96
CA GLY A 204 -21.54 -8.29 15.58
C GLY A 204 -23.05 -8.13 15.41
N ALA A 205 -23.76 -7.60 16.40
CA ALA A 205 -25.21 -7.48 16.41
C ALA A 205 -25.71 -6.55 15.27
N TRP A 206 -25.00 -5.44 15.02
CA TRP A 206 -25.27 -4.56 13.89
C TRP A 206 -25.20 -5.30 12.55
N LEU A 207 -24.12 -6.04 12.34
CA LEU A 207 -23.92 -6.87 11.16
C LEU A 207 -25.01 -7.96 11.06
N ALA A 208 -25.40 -8.56 12.18
CA ALA A 208 -26.43 -9.59 12.22
C ALA A 208 -27.84 -9.08 11.87
N VAL A 209 -28.16 -7.82 12.16
CA VAL A 209 -29.46 -7.18 11.86
C VAL A 209 -29.57 -6.80 10.39
N GLU A 210 -28.48 -6.33 9.78
CA GLU A 210 -28.49 -5.94 8.35
C GLU A 210 -28.29 -7.14 7.43
N ILE A 211 -27.65 -8.19 7.93
CA ILE A 211 -27.40 -9.42 7.20
C ILE A 211 -28.43 -10.49 7.54
N ALA A 212 -29.60 -10.38 6.89
CA ALA A 212 -30.62 -11.43 6.88
C ALA A 212 -30.17 -12.61 5.98
N GLY A 213 -29.26 -13.46 6.48
CA GLY A 213 -28.84 -14.71 5.84
C GLY A 213 -27.46 -15.22 6.33
N PRO A 214 -27.29 -16.52 6.65
CA PRO A 214 -25.99 -17.09 7.03
C PRO A 214 -24.88 -16.87 5.98
N ALA A 215 -25.24 -16.92 4.70
CA ALA A 215 -24.41 -16.67 3.53
C ALA A 215 -23.65 -15.33 3.58
N PHE A 216 -24.39 -14.24 3.75
CA PHE A 216 -23.87 -12.89 3.70
C PHE A 216 -22.97 -12.53 4.90
N ARG A 217 -23.06 -13.29 6.01
CA ARG A 217 -22.19 -13.09 7.19
C ARG A 217 -20.72 -13.42 6.91
N LYS A 218 -20.44 -14.09 5.78
CA LYS A 218 -19.08 -14.35 5.29
C LYS A 218 -18.72 -13.44 4.11
N THR A 219 -19.66 -13.23 3.19
CA THR A 219 -19.40 -12.48 1.95
C THR A 219 -19.21 -10.97 2.16
N VAL A 220 -19.99 -10.33 3.04
CA VAL A 220 -19.83 -8.88 3.32
C VAL A 220 -18.46 -8.58 3.93
N PRO A 221 -18.01 -9.29 4.99
CA PRO A 221 -16.64 -9.13 5.49
C PRO A 221 -15.58 -9.41 4.44
N ALA A 222 -15.76 -10.42 3.59
CA ALA A 222 -14.81 -10.73 2.53
C ALA A 222 -14.70 -9.59 1.50
N ILE A 223 -15.82 -9.00 1.06
CA ILE A 223 -15.81 -7.84 0.14
C ILE A 223 -15.18 -6.63 0.80
N VAL A 224 -15.55 -6.30 2.04
CA VAL A 224 -14.97 -5.17 2.77
C VAL A 224 -13.46 -5.34 2.91
N HIS A 225 -13.01 -6.57 3.20
CA HIS A 225 -11.59 -6.88 3.32
C HIS A 225 -10.87 -6.82 1.97
N ILE A 226 -11.48 -7.32 0.89
CA ILE A 226 -10.90 -7.23 -0.46
C ILE A 226 -10.83 -5.78 -0.93
N ALA A 227 -11.87 -4.98 -0.69
CA ALA A 227 -11.88 -3.55 -0.97
C ALA A 227 -10.76 -2.84 -0.18
N MET A 228 -10.58 -3.18 1.10
CA MET A 228 -9.45 -2.70 1.90
C MET A 228 -8.10 -3.10 1.28
N LEU A 229 -7.91 -4.37 0.93
CA LEU A 229 -6.67 -4.86 0.30
C LEU A 229 -6.41 -4.14 -1.02
N ARG A 230 -7.44 -3.94 -1.84
CA ARG A 230 -7.36 -3.21 -3.10
C ARG A 230 -6.93 -1.76 -2.87
N GLN A 231 -7.58 -1.06 -1.94
CA GLN A 231 -7.22 0.31 -1.61
C GLN A 231 -5.80 0.39 -1.05
N ASN A 232 -5.37 -0.58 -0.23
CA ASN A 232 -3.99 -0.66 0.24
C ASN A 232 -3.01 -0.81 -0.94
N VAL A 233 -3.27 -1.73 -1.87
CA VAL A 233 -2.43 -1.96 -3.04
C VAL A 233 -2.40 -0.75 -3.98
N LEU A 234 -3.52 -0.06 -4.19
CA LEU A 234 -3.61 1.11 -5.07
C LEU A 234 -2.95 2.36 -4.48
N LYS A 235 -3.15 2.60 -3.18
CA LYS A 235 -2.68 3.80 -2.47
C LYS A 235 -1.27 3.69 -1.95
N ARG A 236 -0.72 2.48 -1.88
CA ARG A 236 0.68 2.28 -1.51
C ARG A 236 1.61 2.88 -2.55
N LEU A 237 2.62 3.59 -2.05
CA LEU A 237 3.71 4.18 -2.81
C LEU A 237 4.94 3.32 -2.56
N THR A 238 5.51 2.76 -3.62
CA THR A 238 6.69 1.91 -3.53
C THR A 238 7.84 2.58 -4.27
N ILE A 239 8.80 3.08 -3.50
CA ILE A 239 10.01 3.71 -4.00
C ILE A 239 11.14 2.70 -3.83
N SER A 240 11.83 2.38 -4.92
CA SER A 240 12.90 1.39 -4.88
C SER A 240 14.25 2.05 -5.14
N VAL A 241 15.15 1.91 -4.17
CA VAL A 241 16.54 2.38 -4.26
C VAL A 241 17.40 1.22 -4.70
N VAL A 242 18.11 1.39 -5.81
CA VAL A 242 18.92 0.36 -6.46
C VAL A 242 20.34 0.88 -6.63
N GLY A 243 21.32 0.00 -6.52
CA GLY A 243 22.72 0.32 -6.77
C GLY A 243 23.65 -0.66 -6.07
N ASP A 244 24.92 -0.65 -6.46
CA ASP A 244 25.91 -1.60 -5.94
C ASP A 244 26.22 -1.39 -4.45
N GLY A 245 26.99 -2.30 -3.86
CA GLY A 245 27.55 -2.14 -2.53
C GLY A 245 28.24 -0.79 -2.35
N SER A 246 28.04 -0.14 -1.20
CA SER A 246 28.78 1.06 -0.77
C SER A 246 28.67 2.32 -1.64
N VAL A 247 27.70 2.39 -2.56
CA VAL A 247 27.43 3.60 -3.37
C VAL A 247 26.72 4.72 -2.60
N GLY A 248 26.26 4.46 -1.37
CA GLY A 248 25.59 5.45 -0.50
C GLY A 248 24.07 5.34 -0.47
N LYS A 249 23.50 4.15 -0.68
CA LYS A 249 22.05 3.91 -0.58
C LYS A 249 21.51 4.26 0.81
N ASP A 250 22.09 3.72 1.88
CA ASP A 250 21.62 4.00 3.26
C ASP A 250 21.69 5.49 3.61
N ALA A 251 22.72 6.19 3.15
CA ALA A 251 22.81 7.65 3.26
C ALA A 251 21.67 8.36 2.51
N LEU A 252 21.26 7.87 1.33
CA LEU A 252 20.08 8.36 0.61
C LEU A 252 18.82 8.19 1.46
N PHE A 253 18.57 6.99 2.03
CA PHE A 253 17.39 6.74 2.89
C PHE A 253 17.32 7.76 4.03
N LYS A 254 18.44 8.01 4.71
CA LYS A 254 18.51 8.94 5.83
C LYS A 254 18.34 10.40 5.40
N SER A 255 19.08 10.84 4.39
CA SER A 255 19.15 12.26 4.00
C SER A 255 17.97 12.74 3.14
N VAL A 256 17.36 11.86 2.35
CA VAL A 256 16.22 12.19 1.47
C VAL A 256 14.89 11.88 2.16
N PHE A 257 14.81 10.75 2.86
CA PHE A 257 13.55 10.24 3.42
C PHE A 257 13.52 10.25 4.96
N GLY A 258 14.59 10.65 5.64
CA GLY A 258 14.63 10.65 7.11
C GLY A 258 14.67 9.24 7.74
N VAL A 259 14.90 8.19 6.95
CA VAL A 259 14.90 6.79 7.42
C VAL A 259 16.32 6.36 7.74
N ASP A 260 16.63 6.23 9.03
CA ASP A 260 17.91 5.71 9.50
C ASP A 260 17.91 4.17 9.51
N THR A 261 18.37 3.57 8.41
CA THR A 261 18.38 2.11 8.22
C THR A 261 19.30 1.35 9.17
N GLY A 262 20.19 2.06 9.91
CA GLY A 262 21.01 1.48 10.96
C GLY A 262 20.29 1.35 12.30
N ASN A 263 19.25 2.15 12.52
CA ASN A 263 18.47 2.17 13.77
C ASN A 263 17.08 1.53 13.62
N ILE A 264 16.59 1.39 12.39
CA ILE A 264 15.26 0.84 12.08
C ILE A 264 15.42 -0.55 11.48
N ASN A 265 14.75 -1.53 12.07
CA ASN A 265 14.70 -2.89 11.54
C ASN A 265 13.82 -2.96 10.28
N PRO A 266 14.23 -3.71 9.24
CA PRO A 266 13.37 -3.99 8.09
C PRO A 266 12.06 -4.66 8.50
N ILE A 267 11.00 -4.42 7.73
CA ILE A 267 9.68 -5.01 8.00
C ILE A 267 9.60 -6.49 7.57
N ALA A 268 8.59 -7.20 8.06
CA ALA A 268 8.26 -8.56 7.60
C ALA A 268 8.07 -8.60 6.07
N GLY A 269 8.62 -9.63 5.42
CA GLY A 269 8.73 -9.72 3.96
C GLY A 269 10.09 -9.25 3.39
N SER A 270 10.97 -8.68 4.22
CA SER A 270 12.37 -8.42 3.86
C SER A 270 13.19 -9.71 3.80
N THR A 271 14.21 -9.73 2.93
CA THR A 271 15.22 -10.80 2.86
C THR A 271 16.62 -10.23 3.14
N SER A 272 17.64 -11.10 3.18
CA SER A 272 19.05 -10.67 3.24
C SER A 272 19.41 -9.70 2.11
N ASP A 273 18.82 -9.94 0.93
CA ASP A 273 19.13 -9.23 -0.31
C ASP A 273 18.10 -8.15 -0.65
N THR A 274 17.01 -7.99 0.10
CA THR A 274 16.03 -6.92 -0.17
C THR A 274 15.43 -6.46 1.13
N LYS A 275 15.82 -5.27 1.57
CA LYS A 275 15.34 -4.69 2.83
C LYS A 275 14.21 -3.72 2.53
N VAL A 276 13.08 -3.92 3.19
CA VAL A 276 11.90 -3.06 3.04
C VAL A 276 11.74 -2.23 4.31
N TYR A 277 11.53 -0.93 4.13
CA TYR A 277 11.32 0.04 5.20
C TYR A 277 10.00 0.77 4.98
N ASP A 278 9.35 1.14 6.08
CA ASP A 278 8.22 2.07 6.05
C ASP A 278 8.73 3.50 6.17
N LEU A 279 8.24 4.38 5.29
CA LEU A 279 8.42 5.81 5.45
C LEU A 279 7.21 6.38 6.18
N GLY A 280 7.49 6.96 7.35
CA GLY A 280 6.49 7.51 8.24
C GLY A 280 5.69 6.45 9.01
N HIS A 281 4.58 6.88 9.60
CA HIS A 281 3.81 6.05 10.55
C HIS A 281 2.64 5.31 9.89
N THR A 282 2.35 5.65 8.63
CA THR A 282 1.16 5.18 7.92
C THR A 282 1.33 3.82 7.27
N GLY A 283 2.58 3.38 7.02
CA GLY A 283 2.89 2.15 6.30
C GLY A 283 2.46 2.16 4.82
N THR A 284 2.06 3.32 4.31
CA THR A 284 1.57 3.51 2.93
C THR A 284 2.71 3.77 1.95
N ILE A 285 3.86 4.23 2.44
CA ILE A 285 5.04 4.42 1.61
C ILE A 285 6.07 3.37 2.01
N LYS A 286 6.49 2.57 1.04
CA LYS A 286 7.57 1.61 1.20
C LYS A 286 8.79 2.10 0.47
N LEU A 287 9.90 2.09 1.19
CA LEU A 287 11.21 2.25 0.62
C LEU A 287 11.87 0.87 0.56
N ILE A 288 12.23 0.43 -0.65
CA ILE A 288 12.86 -0.88 -0.85
C ILE A 288 14.33 -0.66 -1.22
N ASN A 289 15.24 -1.23 -0.44
CA ASN A 289 16.67 -1.21 -0.71
C ASN A 289 17.05 -2.50 -1.46
N PHE A 290 17.36 -2.37 -2.74
CA PHE A 290 17.88 -3.43 -3.59
C PHE A 290 19.40 -3.32 -3.73
N PRO A 291 20.13 -4.45 -3.70
CA PRO A 291 21.52 -4.52 -4.14
C PRO A 291 21.59 -4.27 -5.66
N GLY A 292 22.80 -4.16 -6.19
CA GLY A 292 22.99 -4.15 -7.63
C GLY A 292 22.52 -5.49 -8.20
N PHE A 293 21.86 -5.50 -9.35
CA PHE A 293 21.28 -6.75 -9.91
C PHE A 293 22.31 -7.83 -10.29
N HIS A 294 23.60 -7.52 -10.23
CA HIS A 294 24.69 -8.48 -10.43
C HIS A 294 25.10 -9.18 -9.12
N ASP A 295 24.69 -8.67 -7.95
CA ASP A 295 24.93 -9.27 -6.63
C ASP A 295 23.86 -10.31 -6.25
N VAL A 296 22.76 -10.42 -7.01
CA VAL A 296 21.61 -11.28 -6.69
C VAL A 296 21.81 -12.69 -7.24
N ARG A 297 21.74 -13.71 -6.38
CA ARG A 297 21.81 -15.14 -6.79
C ARG A 297 20.54 -15.57 -7.52
N SER A 298 20.65 -16.48 -8.48
CA SER A 298 19.57 -16.93 -9.38
C SER A 298 18.30 -17.44 -8.70
N GLU A 299 18.39 -17.94 -7.47
CA GLU A 299 17.28 -18.48 -6.67
C GLU A 299 16.44 -17.39 -5.96
N VAL A 300 16.96 -16.16 -5.88
CA VAL A 300 16.30 -15.00 -5.25
C VAL A 300 15.48 -14.18 -6.28
N ASN A 301 15.45 -14.62 -7.54
CA ASN A 301 14.90 -13.86 -8.65
C ASN A 301 13.39 -13.60 -8.55
N ASP A 302 12.57 -14.54 -8.10
CA ASP A 302 11.11 -14.38 -8.20
C ASP A 302 10.57 -13.30 -7.27
N LEU A 303 11.06 -13.23 -6.02
CA LEU A 303 10.64 -12.20 -5.07
C LEU A 303 11.18 -10.81 -5.45
N VAL A 304 12.42 -10.74 -5.93
CA VAL A 304 13.02 -9.49 -6.42
C VAL A 304 12.27 -8.98 -7.65
N ASN A 305 11.99 -9.86 -8.62
CA ASN A 305 11.22 -9.52 -9.81
C ASN A 305 9.79 -9.11 -9.48
N ASP A 306 9.13 -9.75 -8.53
CA ASP A 306 7.79 -9.35 -8.09
C ASP A 306 7.82 -7.98 -7.40
N ASN A 307 8.80 -7.71 -6.54
CA ASN A 307 8.93 -6.39 -5.93
C ASN A 307 9.22 -5.29 -6.96
N ILE A 308 10.10 -5.55 -7.94
CA ILE A 308 10.38 -4.65 -9.07
C ILE A 308 9.09 -4.34 -9.85
N LYS A 309 8.23 -5.33 -10.10
CA LYS A 309 6.93 -5.13 -10.77
C LYS A 309 5.95 -4.28 -9.96
N HIS A 310 6.11 -4.19 -8.64
CA HIS A 310 5.23 -3.41 -7.77
C HIS A 310 5.78 -2.04 -7.36
N THR A 311 7.01 -1.71 -7.77
CA THR A 311 7.60 -0.38 -7.64
C THR A 311 6.83 0.69 -8.45
N ASP A 312 6.65 1.90 -7.92
CA ASP A 312 6.09 3.04 -8.67
C ASP A 312 7.20 3.86 -9.37
N LEU A 313 8.39 3.95 -8.76
CA LEU A 313 9.58 4.57 -9.37
C LEU A 313 10.90 4.03 -8.77
N PHE A 314 11.99 4.21 -9.51
CA PHE A 314 13.33 3.79 -9.11
C PHE A 314 14.28 4.96 -8.88
N LEU A 315 15.10 4.85 -7.84
CA LEU A 315 16.27 5.68 -7.57
C LEU A 315 17.52 4.83 -7.75
N LEU A 316 18.25 5.03 -8.85
CA LEU A 316 19.52 4.35 -9.11
C LEU A 316 20.67 5.20 -8.56
N VAL A 317 21.41 4.67 -7.58
CA VAL A 317 22.55 5.36 -6.97
C VAL A 317 23.85 4.85 -7.57
N VAL A 318 24.66 5.76 -8.12
CA VAL A 318 25.94 5.44 -8.75
C VAL A 318 27.03 6.29 -8.11
N ASP A 319 28.09 5.64 -7.60
CA ASP A 319 29.26 6.36 -7.11
C ASP A 319 30.06 6.94 -8.29
N VAL A 320 30.14 8.27 -8.37
CA VAL A 320 30.79 8.96 -9.49
C VAL A 320 32.31 8.81 -9.49
N ASN A 321 32.93 8.54 -8.33
CA ASN A 321 34.38 8.48 -8.19
C ASN A 321 35.00 7.27 -8.89
N ARG A 322 34.25 6.16 -8.96
CA ARG A 322 34.64 4.95 -9.71
C ARG A 322 34.28 5.03 -11.21
N GLY A 323 33.60 6.10 -11.63
CA GLY A 323 33.01 6.21 -12.96
C GLY A 323 31.79 5.29 -13.16
N VAL A 324 31.12 5.44 -14.30
CA VAL A 324 29.97 4.59 -14.67
C VAL A 324 30.48 3.29 -15.28
N SER A 325 30.23 2.18 -14.60
CA SER A 325 30.60 0.83 -15.05
C SER A 325 29.58 0.26 -16.04
N GLY A 326 29.93 -0.86 -16.70
CA GLY A 326 28.98 -1.60 -17.53
C GLY A 326 27.80 -2.17 -16.73
N HIS A 327 28.01 -2.50 -15.46
CA HIS A 327 26.94 -3.00 -14.58
C HIS A 327 25.92 -1.92 -14.22
N ASP A 328 26.37 -0.67 -14.02
CA ASP A 328 25.47 0.47 -13.80
C ASP A 328 24.56 0.70 -15.02
N VAL A 329 25.13 0.61 -16.23
CA VAL A 329 24.38 0.75 -17.50
C VAL A 329 23.36 -0.39 -17.66
N GLN A 330 23.77 -1.65 -17.47
CA GLN A 330 22.86 -2.79 -17.55
C GLN A 330 21.73 -2.72 -16.51
N THR A 331 22.04 -2.27 -15.29
CA THR A 331 21.04 -2.08 -14.24
C THR A 331 20.02 -1.02 -14.66
N LEU A 332 20.49 0.12 -15.16
CA LEU A 332 19.62 1.18 -15.67
C LEU A 332 18.73 0.70 -16.82
N GLU A 333 19.28 -0.05 -17.78
CA GLU A 333 18.51 -0.62 -18.89
C GLU A 333 17.40 -1.56 -18.42
N LYS A 334 17.70 -2.45 -17.45
CA LYS A 334 16.70 -3.32 -16.82
C LYS A 334 15.59 -2.51 -16.15
N LEU A 335 15.94 -1.48 -15.38
CA LEU A 335 14.94 -0.62 -14.73
C LEU A 335 14.07 0.15 -15.73
N LYS A 336 14.68 0.65 -16.82
CA LYS A 336 13.94 1.32 -17.91
C LYS A 336 12.98 0.36 -18.63
N ALA A 337 13.36 -0.91 -18.79
CA ALA A 337 12.54 -1.92 -19.44
C ALA A 337 11.22 -2.21 -18.68
N GLU A 338 11.16 -1.92 -17.37
CA GLU A 338 9.93 -2.00 -16.58
C GLU A 338 8.90 -0.90 -16.92
N GLY A 339 9.27 0.09 -17.73
CA GLY A 339 8.40 1.19 -18.13
C GLY A 339 8.07 2.16 -17.00
N LYS A 340 8.90 2.19 -15.95
CA LYS A 340 8.73 3.03 -14.76
C LYS A 340 9.73 4.18 -14.74
N PRO A 341 9.41 5.32 -14.10
CA PRO A 341 10.37 6.40 -13.96
C PRO A 341 11.63 5.96 -13.21
N VAL A 342 12.79 6.34 -13.75
CA VAL A 342 14.11 6.08 -13.13
C VAL A 342 14.87 7.39 -13.01
N LEU A 343 15.21 7.77 -11.77
CA LEU A 343 16.15 8.85 -11.48
C LEU A 343 17.52 8.25 -11.16
N VAL A 344 18.57 8.78 -11.78
CA VAL A 344 19.94 8.41 -11.45
C VAL A 344 20.56 9.48 -10.54
N CYS A 345 21.02 9.06 -9.37
CA CYS A 345 21.77 9.87 -8.42
C CYS A 345 23.26 9.58 -8.59
N LEU A 346 23.98 10.50 -9.24
CA LEU A 346 25.45 10.47 -9.28
C LEU A 346 25.95 10.93 -7.92
N ASN A 347 26.24 9.97 -7.05
CA ASN A 347 26.53 10.20 -5.66
C ASN A 347 28.03 10.37 -5.38
N LYS A 348 28.34 11.03 -4.26
CA LYS A 348 29.69 11.35 -3.76
C LYS A 348 30.44 12.38 -4.62
N VAL A 349 29.71 13.37 -5.16
CA VAL A 349 30.30 14.45 -5.97
C VAL A 349 31.19 15.40 -5.16
N ASP A 350 31.06 15.40 -3.83
CA ASP A 350 31.91 16.13 -2.89
C ASP A 350 33.35 15.62 -2.88
N MET A 351 33.57 14.35 -3.20
CA MET A 351 34.91 13.73 -3.24
C MET A 351 35.65 13.98 -4.57
N LEU A 352 34.96 14.53 -5.58
CA LEU A 352 35.58 14.87 -6.85
C LEU A 352 36.48 16.09 -6.71
N ARG A 353 37.66 16.01 -7.33
CA ARG A 353 38.55 17.18 -7.42
C ARG A 353 37.88 18.26 -8.26
N PRO A 354 37.94 19.55 -7.87
CA PRO A 354 37.29 20.64 -8.59
C PRO A 354 37.58 20.66 -10.10
N ASN A 355 38.84 20.41 -10.48
CA ASN A 355 39.26 20.42 -11.88
C ASN A 355 38.78 19.20 -12.69
N ASP A 356 38.42 18.11 -12.02
CA ASP A 356 37.97 16.86 -12.66
C ASP A 356 36.44 16.71 -12.67
N LYS A 357 35.75 17.45 -11.79
CA LYS A 357 34.32 17.29 -11.51
C LYS A 357 33.46 17.37 -12.78
N ASP A 358 33.55 18.48 -13.51
CA ASP A 358 32.70 18.72 -14.69
C ASP A 358 32.94 17.66 -15.77
N ARG A 359 34.20 17.28 -15.99
CA ARG A 359 34.57 16.23 -16.94
C ARG A 359 33.98 14.88 -16.54
N MET A 360 34.15 14.46 -15.29
CA MET A 360 33.68 13.17 -14.81
C MET A 360 32.15 13.08 -14.83
N VAL A 361 31.46 14.12 -14.39
CA VAL A 361 30.00 14.23 -14.46
C VAL A 361 29.51 14.18 -15.90
N HIS A 362 30.16 14.90 -16.82
CA HIS A 362 29.80 14.89 -18.24
C HIS A 362 29.94 13.49 -18.86
N VAL A 363 31.05 12.80 -18.59
CA VAL A 363 31.28 11.42 -19.05
C VAL A 363 30.24 10.47 -18.47
N ALA A 364 29.90 10.62 -17.18
CA ALA A 364 28.88 9.80 -16.53
C ALA A 364 27.50 9.99 -17.16
N LYS A 365 27.04 11.24 -17.33
CA LYS A 365 25.77 11.58 -17.99
C LYS A 365 25.70 11.02 -19.42
N THR A 366 26.81 11.13 -20.16
CA THR A 366 26.92 10.60 -21.54
C THR A 366 26.81 9.08 -21.59
N ARG A 367 27.41 8.36 -20.64
CA ARG A 367 27.32 6.89 -20.58
C ARG A 367 25.95 6.39 -20.17
N LEU A 368 25.29 7.05 -19.20
CA LEU A 368 24.00 6.62 -18.68
C LEU A 368 22.84 6.89 -19.65
N GLN A 369 22.96 7.91 -20.51
CA GLN A 369 21.92 8.29 -21.49
C GLN A 369 20.51 8.34 -20.87
N ASN A 370 20.40 8.94 -19.68
CA ASN A 370 19.13 9.11 -18.96
C ASN A 370 18.80 10.61 -18.89
N PRO A 371 17.55 11.03 -19.16
CA PRO A 371 17.17 12.43 -19.00
C PRO A 371 17.18 12.89 -17.54
N TYR A 372 17.00 11.97 -16.59
CA TYR A 372 16.95 12.28 -15.15
C TYR A 372 18.24 11.82 -14.47
N VAL A 373 19.22 12.72 -14.40
CA VAL A 373 20.50 12.49 -13.70
C VAL A 373 20.79 13.69 -12.80
N ILE A 374 20.88 13.45 -11.50
CA ILE A 374 21.13 14.48 -10.48
C ILE A 374 22.47 14.19 -9.80
N GLU A 375 23.24 15.24 -9.57
CA GLU A 375 24.47 15.22 -8.77
C GLU A 375 24.10 15.24 -7.29
N THR A 376 24.61 14.29 -6.51
CA THR A 376 24.26 14.12 -5.10
C THR A 376 25.49 13.85 -4.23
N ALA A 377 25.38 14.21 -2.96
CA ALA A 377 26.26 13.76 -1.89
C ALA A 377 25.40 13.58 -0.65
N PHE A 378 24.93 12.36 -0.42
CA PHE A 378 23.97 12.07 0.66
C PHE A 378 24.57 12.10 2.06
N ASP A 379 25.87 11.80 2.17
CA ASP A 379 26.66 11.85 3.39
C ASP A 379 28.05 12.38 3.03
N PRO A 380 28.17 13.71 2.80
CA PRO A 380 29.41 14.30 2.32
C PRO A 380 30.48 14.32 3.41
N ASP A 381 31.76 14.23 3.02
CA ASP A 381 32.86 14.37 3.99
C ASP A 381 32.85 15.80 4.57
N PRO A 382 32.70 15.98 5.90
CA PRO A 382 32.67 17.29 6.54
C PRO A 382 33.91 18.16 6.29
N ARG A 383 35.04 17.54 5.89
CA ARG A 383 36.28 18.23 5.53
C ARG A 383 36.25 18.80 4.12
N LEU A 384 35.40 18.24 3.25
CA LEU A 384 35.32 18.59 1.82
C LEU A 384 34.07 19.44 1.52
N SER A 385 32.98 19.24 2.26
CA SER A 385 31.73 19.99 2.10
C SER A 385 31.15 20.33 3.47
N GLN A 386 31.00 21.62 3.77
CA GLN A 386 30.42 22.10 5.04
C GLN A 386 28.92 22.43 4.93
N ASP A 387 28.38 22.48 3.72
CA ASP A 387 26.99 22.88 3.45
C ASP A 387 25.98 21.74 3.64
N GLY A 388 26.43 20.59 4.15
CA GLY A 388 25.60 19.41 4.36
C GLY A 388 25.28 18.64 3.06
N PRO A 389 24.27 17.75 3.08
CA PRO A 389 23.94 16.89 1.95
C PRO A 389 23.57 17.66 0.67
N ILE A 390 24.09 17.18 -0.47
CA ILE A 390 23.91 17.83 -1.78
C ILE A 390 22.82 17.07 -2.56
N GLY A 391 21.88 17.82 -3.14
CA GLY A 391 20.89 17.31 -4.09
C GLY A 391 19.70 16.56 -3.48
N THR A 392 19.63 16.44 -2.15
CA THR A 392 18.57 15.69 -1.44
C THR A 392 17.17 16.22 -1.73
N GLN A 393 16.98 17.54 -1.63
CA GLN A 393 15.67 18.16 -1.90
C GLN A 393 15.24 17.96 -3.36
N VAL A 394 16.17 18.06 -4.31
CA VAL A 394 15.87 17.87 -5.74
C VAL A 394 15.45 16.42 -6.03
N VAL A 395 16.10 15.45 -5.39
CA VAL A 395 15.70 14.04 -5.45
C VAL A 395 14.29 13.85 -4.87
N PHE A 396 14.01 14.43 -3.70
CA PHE A 396 12.70 14.33 -3.05
C PHE A 396 11.59 14.97 -3.91
N ASP A 397 11.83 16.17 -4.43
CA ASP A 397 10.87 16.87 -5.30
C ASP A 397 10.61 16.08 -6.58
N TRP A 398 11.64 15.47 -7.16
CA TRP A 398 11.46 14.59 -8.33
C TRP A 398 10.57 13.39 -7.99
N VAL A 399 10.79 12.73 -6.85
CA VAL A 399 9.96 11.59 -6.38
C VAL A 399 8.50 12.03 -6.25
N VAL A 400 8.24 13.14 -5.55
CA VAL A 400 6.89 13.69 -5.37
C VAL A 400 6.24 13.97 -6.72
N ASN A 401 6.93 14.69 -7.61
CA ASN A 401 6.39 15.07 -8.92
C ASN A 401 6.06 13.85 -9.79
N GLN A 402 6.90 12.80 -9.76
CA GLN A 402 6.62 11.57 -10.50
C GLN A 402 5.40 10.83 -9.96
N LEU A 403 5.26 10.75 -8.63
CA LEU A 403 4.11 10.08 -8.01
C LEU A 403 2.80 10.86 -8.29
N GLU A 404 2.83 12.20 -8.17
CA GLU A 404 1.69 13.06 -8.50
C GLU A 404 1.30 12.94 -9.99
N ALA A 405 2.27 12.87 -10.91
CA ALA A 405 2.03 12.64 -12.33
C ALA A 405 1.38 11.28 -12.63
N GLN A 406 1.59 10.28 -11.76
CA GLN A 406 0.91 8.98 -11.81
C GLN A 406 -0.48 9.01 -11.15
N GLY A 407 -0.96 10.18 -10.70
CA GLY A 407 -2.24 10.33 -10.00
C GLY A 407 -2.21 9.80 -8.56
N LYS A 408 -1.02 9.62 -7.99
CA LYS A 408 -0.85 9.19 -6.59
C LYS A 408 -0.93 10.41 -5.67
N GLU A 409 -1.52 10.20 -4.50
CA GLU A 409 -1.63 11.23 -3.47
C GLU A 409 -0.34 11.26 -2.64
N THR A 410 0.35 12.40 -2.55
CA THR A 410 1.67 12.53 -1.91
C THR A 410 1.65 13.38 -0.64
N ALA A 411 0.47 13.84 -0.20
CA ALA A 411 0.34 14.73 0.96
C ALA A 411 0.98 14.14 2.23
N HIS A 412 0.87 12.83 2.41
CA HIS A 412 1.47 12.10 3.53
C HIS A 412 2.99 11.95 3.40
N LEU A 413 3.54 11.89 2.18
CA LEU A 413 4.98 11.87 1.94
C LEU A 413 5.64 13.19 2.37
N LYS A 414 4.97 14.32 2.10
CA LYS A 414 5.44 15.67 2.49
C LYS A 414 5.33 15.93 4.00
N ALA A 415 4.38 15.29 4.69
CA ALA A 415 4.16 15.47 6.12
C ALA A 415 5.23 14.79 6.98
N GLU A 416 5.79 13.68 6.52
CA GLU A 416 6.79 12.88 7.24
C GLU A 416 8.23 13.37 7.00
N GLN A 417 8.43 14.39 6.14
CA GLN A 417 9.73 15.02 5.88
C GLN A 417 10.04 16.19 6.84
N LYS A 418 9.03 16.68 7.58
CA LYS A 418 9.16 17.74 8.60
C LYS A 418 9.39 17.13 9.97
#